data_AF-A0A2P2E4M2-F1
#
_entry.id   AF-A0A2P2E4M2-F1
#
_cell.length_a   1.000
_cell.length_b   1.000
_cell.length_c   1.000
_cell.angle_alpha   90.00
_cell.angle_beta   90.00
_cell.angle_gamma   90.00
#
_symmetry.space_group_name_H-M   'P 1'
#
loop_
_entity.id
_entity.type
_entity.pdbx_description
1 polymer ?
#
loop_
_entity_poly.entity_id
_entity_poly.type
_entity_poly.pdbx_seq_one_letter_code
_entity_poly.pdbx_strand_id
1 'polypeptide(L)'
;MIGIRSIASLMILCLLVPYSGAIWAVDEYYNFPSVSVKGTASYEKERNLCIFSFRSQTKEEKFQYLSKGLPSVILSEIRNLEYVYVEYPKPQIIYHSFGPNPEKTLNQLVEEKSEGSAKRKKKEVQSEEELNELRKSNRYLPPAQDPRYLKLKIKQFFDKRPPFVEDMYSLSKTMDCHYSITGEFTASNAEILMTAELYDEYEGKLEKFSHKTSFIRGYQEMAPLGEKIRFAMQGKETTGVQIDTQGVDSVLVYIDGIYLGKTPLTAKKFPVGKRELYLFKEGFYPIKQSIDLESGRTLSLDIKLTKMESTSFISVKSDVSEADVYLGMTYLGKTPIEKASIPAGQNRLRVSKAGYIDVFRPVDAKANEVSEYDVVLKEGKSEIYYPNKQYVFLDYTYKDFATYSLYGSLLFYAGYFYLNVASRRAIEDSRAQVTLVNGQALRSFYEGNSESTFLLWYAYQNQIINSSESRADYYKTMAGTLPMENRRNRQLVAGPMVIGMGVMLAAAVTFLLLGLDKETFDIGFLPYGPGANGQGFYTNVQGNGPMDGYSYFQWNARY
;
A
#
# COMPACT_ATOMS: atom_id res chain seq x y z
N MET A 1 16.22 7.84 81.88
CA MET A 1 16.25 8.02 80.41
C MET A 1 15.02 7.42 79.71
N ILE A 2 13.81 7.58 80.28
CA ILE A 2 12.56 6.96 79.76
C ILE A 2 11.74 7.93 78.89
N GLY A 3 12.13 9.20 78.79
CA GLY A 3 11.35 10.23 78.07
C GLY A 3 11.51 10.28 76.55
N ILE A 4 12.59 9.75 75.97
CA ILE A 4 12.89 9.98 74.54
C ILE A 4 12.20 8.96 73.62
N ARG A 5 12.00 7.73 74.09
CA ARG A 5 11.36 6.66 73.28
C ARG A 5 9.85 6.85 73.10
N SER A 6 9.16 7.40 74.10
CA SER A 6 7.70 7.63 74.03
C SER A 6 7.33 8.82 73.13
N ILE A 7 8.21 9.84 73.06
CA ILE A 7 8.00 11.01 72.20
C ILE A 7 8.26 10.64 70.72
N ALA A 8 9.25 9.79 70.45
CA ALA A 8 9.54 9.31 69.11
C ALA A 8 8.40 8.45 68.52
N SER A 9 7.78 7.56 69.32
CA SER A 9 6.65 6.76 68.84
C SER A 9 5.41 7.59 68.54
N LEU A 10 5.15 8.63 69.33
CA LEU A 10 4.01 9.54 69.14
C LEU A 10 4.19 10.45 67.92
N MET A 11 5.43 10.89 67.62
CA MET A 11 5.74 11.61 66.39
C MET A 11 5.60 10.73 65.14
N ILE A 12 6.03 9.47 65.20
CA ILE A 12 5.86 8.52 64.09
C ILE A 12 4.38 8.24 63.83
N LEU A 13 3.56 8.12 64.88
CA LEU A 13 2.12 7.92 64.74
C LEU A 13 1.42 9.15 64.13
N CYS A 14 1.78 10.37 64.54
CA CYS A 14 1.22 11.60 63.97
C CYS A 14 1.67 11.86 62.52
N LEU A 15 2.87 11.40 62.12
CA LEU A 15 3.36 11.46 60.75
C LEU A 15 2.69 10.45 59.81
N LEU A 16 2.01 9.42 60.35
CA LEU A 16 1.27 8.41 59.57
C LEU A 16 -0.20 8.76 59.34
N VAL A 17 -0.80 9.67 60.13
CA VAL A 17 -2.20 10.10 59.96
C VAL A 17 -2.49 10.80 58.62
N PRO A 18 -1.61 11.63 58.02
CA PRO A 18 -1.91 12.22 56.71
C PRO A 18 -1.87 11.22 55.54
N TYR A 19 -1.42 9.97 55.76
CA TYR A 19 -1.44 8.92 54.75
C TYR A 19 -2.75 8.10 54.70
N SER A 20 -3.68 8.27 55.66
CA SER A 20 -4.98 7.59 55.62
C SER A 20 -6.03 8.30 54.74
N GLY A 21 -5.75 9.54 54.31
CA GLY A 21 -6.61 10.28 53.36
C GLY A 21 -6.71 9.65 51.98
N ALA A 22 -5.77 8.75 51.62
CA ALA A 22 -5.79 8.05 50.35
C ALA A 22 -6.85 6.94 50.28
N ILE A 23 -7.45 6.50 51.40
CA ILE A 23 -8.40 5.38 51.40
C ILE A 23 -9.80 5.83 50.90
N TRP A 24 -10.17 7.10 51.09
CA TRP A 24 -11.43 7.64 50.56
C TRP A 24 -11.36 7.94 49.06
N ALA A 25 -10.17 8.26 48.55
CA ALA A 25 -9.93 8.42 47.11
C ALA A 25 -10.00 7.09 46.34
N VAL A 26 -9.72 5.96 47.01
CA VAL A 26 -9.85 4.63 46.41
C VAL A 26 -11.31 4.30 46.16
N ASP A 27 -12.22 4.59 47.09
CA ASP A 27 -13.66 4.28 46.93
C ASP A 27 -14.32 5.17 45.85
N GLU A 28 -13.92 6.44 45.75
CA GLU A 28 -14.35 7.33 44.65
C GLU A 28 -13.80 6.90 43.29
N TYR A 29 -12.59 6.32 43.26
CA TYR A 29 -11.97 5.77 42.04
C TYR A 29 -12.56 4.41 41.62
N TYR A 30 -13.14 3.65 42.54
CA TYR A 30 -13.70 2.31 42.31
C TYR A 30 -15.24 2.23 42.44
N ASN A 31 -15.95 3.36 42.37
CA ASN A 31 -17.43 3.41 42.38
C ASN A 31 -18.04 2.96 41.02
N PHE A 32 -17.70 1.74 40.60
CA PHE A 32 -18.13 1.09 39.35
C PHE A 32 -19.65 1.09 39.11
N PRO A 33 -20.55 1.01 40.12
CA PRO A 33 -21.99 1.02 39.88
C PRO A 33 -22.52 2.35 39.30
N SER A 34 -21.82 3.47 39.53
CA SER A 34 -22.23 4.81 39.10
C SER A 34 -21.65 5.24 37.75
N VAL A 35 -20.58 4.56 37.29
CA VAL A 35 -19.89 4.83 36.03
C VAL A 35 -20.25 3.75 35.02
N SER A 36 -21.48 3.79 34.51
CA SER A 36 -21.90 2.92 33.42
C SER A 36 -21.35 3.45 32.08
N VAL A 37 -20.92 2.55 31.19
CA VAL A 37 -20.55 2.89 29.81
C VAL A 37 -21.71 2.46 28.93
N LYS A 38 -22.20 3.34 28.04
CA LYS A 38 -23.25 2.98 27.08
C LYS A 38 -22.77 1.77 26.26
N GLY A 39 -23.57 0.71 26.21
CA GLY A 39 -23.24 -0.46 25.41
C GLY A 39 -23.01 -0.07 23.96
N THR A 40 -21.87 -0.43 23.40
CA THR A 40 -21.58 -0.29 21.98
C THR A 40 -21.65 -1.66 21.31
N ALA A 41 -22.22 -1.69 20.12
CA ALA A 41 -22.24 -2.83 19.24
C ALA A 41 -21.30 -2.55 18.07
N SER A 42 -20.25 -3.36 17.92
CA SER A 42 -19.51 -3.42 16.65
C SER A 42 -20.16 -4.45 15.72
N TYR A 43 -20.24 -4.16 14.44
CA TYR A 43 -20.80 -5.06 13.42
C TYR A 43 -19.69 -5.77 12.63
N GLU A 44 -20.03 -6.93 12.08
CA GLU A 44 -19.16 -7.62 11.12
C GLU A 44 -18.84 -6.69 9.93
N LYS A 45 -17.61 -6.79 9.42
CA LYS A 45 -17.12 -5.95 8.30
C LYS A 45 -16.90 -6.76 7.03
N GLU A 46 -16.78 -8.09 7.15
CA GLU A 46 -16.40 -8.97 6.04
C GLU A 46 -17.09 -10.33 6.12
N ARG A 47 -17.36 -10.93 4.95
CA ARG A 47 -17.88 -12.29 4.78
C ARG A 47 -17.06 -13.03 3.73
N ASN A 48 -16.96 -14.35 3.90
CA ASN A 48 -16.23 -15.22 2.97
C ASN A 48 -17.19 -15.90 1.99
N LEU A 49 -16.96 -15.74 0.69
CA LEU A 49 -17.60 -16.51 -0.39
C LEU A 49 -16.67 -17.66 -0.80
N CYS A 50 -17.15 -18.89 -0.71
CA CYS A 50 -16.43 -20.08 -1.09
C CYS A 50 -17.00 -20.68 -2.37
N ILE A 51 -16.15 -20.86 -3.38
CA ILE A 51 -16.56 -21.44 -4.66
C ILE A 51 -15.95 -22.83 -4.78
N PHE A 52 -16.81 -23.84 -4.94
CA PHE A 52 -16.44 -25.24 -5.09
C PHE A 52 -16.47 -25.68 -6.56
N SER A 53 -15.89 -26.85 -6.83
CA SER A 53 -16.01 -27.52 -8.12
C SER A 53 -17.46 -27.92 -8.41
N PHE A 54 -17.84 -28.03 -9.69
CA PHE A 54 -19.17 -28.49 -10.09
C PHE A 54 -19.18 -29.99 -10.39
N ARG A 55 -20.29 -30.66 -10.07
CA ARG A 55 -20.48 -32.10 -10.26
C ARG A 55 -20.86 -32.41 -11.69
N SER A 56 -20.19 -33.39 -12.31
CA SER A 56 -20.62 -33.92 -13.59
C SER A 56 -21.71 -34.97 -13.37
N GLN A 57 -22.89 -34.78 -13.96
CA GLN A 57 -23.90 -35.84 -14.10
C GLN A 57 -23.60 -36.74 -15.30
N THR A 58 -22.69 -36.34 -16.19
CA THR A 58 -22.32 -37.10 -17.38
C THR A 58 -21.23 -38.11 -17.04
N LYS A 59 -21.42 -39.38 -17.46
CA LYS A 59 -20.47 -40.48 -17.19
C LYS A 59 -19.20 -40.43 -18.04
N GLU A 60 -19.19 -39.67 -19.12
CA GLU A 60 -18.05 -39.59 -20.04
C GLU A 60 -16.86 -38.84 -19.41
N GLU A 61 -15.69 -39.48 -19.37
CA GLU A 61 -14.48 -38.92 -18.76
C GLU A 61 -13.99 -37.64 -19.43
N LYS A 62 -14.24 -37.50 -20.75
CA LYS A 62 -13.78 -36.36 -21.54
C LYS A 62 -14.29 -35.01 -21.04
N PHE A 63 -15.39 -34.97 -20.29
CA PHE A 63 -15.98 -33.74 -19.76
C PHE A 63 -15.56 -33.43 -18.31
N GLN A 64 -14.75 -34.27 -17.66
CA GLN A 64 -14.38 -34.08 -16.26
C GLN A 64 -13.63 -32.77 -15.99
N TYR A 65 -12.88 -32.25 -16.97
CA TYR A 65 -12.16 -30.98 -16.82
C TYR A 65 -13.10 -29.78 -16.60
N LEU A 66 -14.36 -29.86 -17.06
CA LEU A 66 -15.37 -28.81 -16.88
C LEU A 66 -15.77 -28.62 -15.41
N SER A 67 -15.57 -29.65 -14.56
CA SER A 67 -15.84 -29.55 -13.12
C SER A 67 -15.06 -28.44 -12.43
N LYS A 68 -13.82 -28.18 -12.88
CA LYS A 68 -12.97 -27.08 -12.40
C LYS A 68 -13.07 -25.84 -13.30
N GLY A 69 -13.33 -26.04 -14.59
CA GLY A 69 -13.43 -24.98 -15.58
C GLY A 69 -14.66 -24.09 -15.42
N LEU A 70 -15.85 -24.65 -15.24
CA LEU A 70 -17.08 -23.84 -15.16
C LEU A 70 -17.09 -22.89 -13.93
N PRO A 71 -16.70 -23.33 -12.72
CA PRO A 71 -16.64 -22.44 -11.56
C PRO A 71 -15.62 -21.30 -11.70
N SER A 72 -14.52 -21.51 -12.45
CA SER A 72 -13.52 -20.45 -12.66
C SER A 72 -14.03 -19.32 -13.56
N VAL A 73 -14.95 -19.62 -14.48
CA VAL A 73 -15.66 -18.60 -15.29
C VAL A 73 -16.65 -17.81 -14.43
N ILE A 74 -17.39 -18.50 -13.56
CA ILE A 74 -18.29 -17.82 -12.62
C ILE A 74 -17.49 -16.90 -11.69
N LEU A 75 -16.31 -17.35 -11.24
CA LEU A 75 -15.40 -16.55 -10.44
C LEU A 75 -14.97 -15.26 -11.17
N SER A 76 -14.69 -15.29 -12.48
CA SER A 76 -14.32 -14.07 -13.21
C SER A 76 -15.45 -13.04 -13.26
N GLU A 77 -16.70 -13.48 -13.32
CA GLU A 77 -17.88 -12.60 -13.33
C GLU A 77 -18.19 -12.00 -11.95
N ILE A 78 -17.92 -12.77 -10.89
CA ILE A 78 -18.20 -12.39 -9.50
C ILE A 78 -17.03 -11.62 -8.87
N ARG A 79 -15.81 -11.70 -9.41
CA ARG A 79 -14.62 -11.04 -8.84
C ARG A 79 -14.76 -9.53 -8.64
N ASN A 80 -15.62 -8.88 -9.43
CA ASN A 80 -15.91 -7.45 -9.32
C ASN A 80 -16.89 -7.10 -8.18
N LEU A 81 -17.40 -8.10 -7.46
CA LEU A 81 -18.26 -7.92 -6.29
C LEU A 81 -17.43 -7.76 -5.02
N GLU A 82 -17.11 -6.52 -4.66
CA GLU A 82 -16.36 -6.22 -3.43
C GLU A 82 -17.26 -6.18 -2.18
N TYR A 83 -18.51 -5.72 -2.31
CA TYR A 83 -19.43 -5.57 -1.19
C TYR A 83 -20.73 -6.34 -1.43
N VAL A 84 -21.27 -6.92 -0.35
CA VAL A 84 -22.59 -7.55 -0.29
C VAL A 84 -23.45 -6.76 0.70
N TYR A 85 -24.68 -6.41 0.31
CA TYR A 85 -25.62 -5.73 1.20
C TYR A 85 -26.36 -6.76 2.06
N VAL A 86 -26.29 -6.60 3.39
CA VAL A 86 -27.01 -7.40 4.37
C VAL A 86 -27.83 -6.47 5.26
N GLU A 87 -29.15 -6.68 5.31
CA GLU A 87 -30.07 -5.80 6.06
C GLU A 87 -29.84 -5.90 7.59
N TYR A 88 -29.40 -7.07 8.06
CA TYR A 88 -29.12 -7.39 9.47
C TYR A 88 -27.69 -7.97 9.62
N PRO A 89 -26.64 -7.12 9.65
CA PRO A 89 -25.28 -7.60 9.88
C PRO A 89 -25.11 -8.13 11.31
N LYS A 90 -24.27 -9.16 11.49
CA LYS A 90 -24.02 -9.79 12.79
C LYS A 90 -23.23 -8.86 13.73
N PRO A 91 -23.67 -8.66 14.99
CA PRO A 91 -22.87 -7.95 15.99
C PRO A 91 -21.69 -8.82 16.48
N GLN A 92 -20.49 -8.24 16.58
CA GLN A 92 -19.25 -8.90 17.02
C GLN A 92 -18.97 -8.72 18.51
N ILE A 93 -19.16 -7.51 19.06
CA ILE A 93 -18.92 -7.19 20.46
C ILE A 93 -20.12 -6.41 20.97
N ILE A 94 -20.80 -6.94 21.99
CA ILE A 94 -21.86 -6.25 22.72
C ILE A 94 -21.29 -5.95 24.10
N TYR A 95 -20.92 -4.70 24.37
CA TYR A 95 -20.56 -4.30 25.72
C TYR A 95 -21.84 -4.19 26.55
N HIS A 96 -21.95 -5.00 27.61
CA HIS A 96 -22.99 -4.79 28.61
C HIS A 96 -22.53 -3.67 29.55
N SER A 97 -23.36 -2.64 29.72
CA SER A 97 -23.13 -1.62 30.74
C SER A 97 -23.27 -2.25 32.12
N PHE A 98 -22.32 -2.04 33.02
CA PHE A 98 -22.54 -2.30 34.45
C PHE A 98 -23.42 -1.18 35.00
N GLY A 99 -24.63 -1.51 35.48
CA GLY A 99 -25.60 -0.52 35.98
C GLY A 99 -26.60 -0.02 34.91
N PRO A 100 -27.47 0.96 35.25
CA PRO A 100 -28.42 1.53 34.30
C PRO A 100 -27.70 2.19 33.13
N ASN A 101 -28.20 1.97 31.91
CA ASN A 101 -27.64 2.54 30.68
C ASN A 101 -27.61 4.08 30.77
N PRO A 102 -26.45 4.72 30.65
CA PRO A 102 -26.35 6.17 30.72
C PRO A 102 -26.90 6.78 29.42
N GLU A 103 -27.65 7.87 29.52
CA GLU A 103 -28.22 8.55 28.34
C GLU A 103 -27.14 9.11 27.40
N LYS A 104 -26.03 9.61 27.97
CA LYS A 104 -24.88 10.18 27.24
C LYS A 104 -23.57 9.49 27.66
N THR A 105 -22.66 9.27 26.70
CA THR A 105 -21.32 8.75 27.02
C THR A 105 -20.44 9.83 27.65
N LEU A 106 -19.42 9.43 28.43
CA LEU A 106 -18.42 10.35 28.99
C LEU A 106 -17.82 11.27 27.91
N ASN A 107 -17.55 10.72 26.72
CA ASN A 107 -17.05 11.47 25.57
C ASN A 107 -18.07 12.51 25.06
N GLN A 108 -19.37 12.18 25.01
CA GLN A 108 -20.40 13.13 24.63
C GLN A 108 -20.56 14.26 25.66
N LEU A 109 -20.44 13.95 26.96
CA LEU A 109 -20.47 14.96 28.03
C LEU A 109 -19.23 15.88 27.99
N VAL A 110 -18.07 15.36 27.62
CA VAL A 110 -16.83 16.14 27.42
C VAL A 110 -16.89 16.99 26.14
N GLU A 111 -17.49 16.46 25.07
CA GLU A 111 -17.74 17.18 23.82
C GLU A 111 -18.75 18.32 24.02
N GLU A 112 -19.82 18.11 24.79
CA GLU A 112 -20.83 19.13 25.11
C GLU A 112 -20.24 20.24 26.01
N LYS A 113 -19.26 19.91 26.86
CA LYS A 113 -18.54 20.88 27.69
C LYS A 113 -17.39 21.60 26.97
N SER A 114 -16.99 21.18 25.77
CA SER A 114 -15.91 21.82 25.01
C SER A 114 -16.47 22.65 23.85
N GLU A 115 -16.63 23.96 24.07
CA GLU A 115 -17.16 24.94 23.09
C GLU A 115 -16.20 25.21 21.88
N GLY A 116 -15.23 24.35 21.60
CA GLY A 116 -14.19 24.59 20.61
C GLY A 116 -13.80 23.36 19.80
N SER A 117 -14.37 23.24 18.60
CA SER A 117 -13.85 22.54 17.41
C SER A 117 -12.84 21.40 17.63
N ALA A 118 -13.19 20.35 18.38
CA ALA A 118 -12.50 19.08 18.27
C ALA A 118 -12.85 18.46 16.91
N LYS A 119 -11.84 18.29 16.03
CA LYS A 119 -11.98 17.63 14.73
C LYS A 119 -12.79 16.34 14.89
N ARG A 120 -14.01 16.33 14.32
CA ARG A 120 -14.94 15.19 14.29
C ARG A 120 -14.18 13.93 13.85
N LYS A 121 -13.77 13.06 14.78
CA LYS A 121 -13.40 11.70 14.40
C LYS A 121 -14.65 11.06 13.83
N LYS A 122 -14.53 10.50 12.63
CA LYS A 122 -15.64 9.90 11.87
C LYS A 122 -16.34 8.87 12.76
N LYS A 123 -17.59 9.14 13.16
CA LYS A 123 -18.39 8.25 14.00
C LYS A 123 -18.70 6.99 13.19
N GLU A 124 -18.00 5.90 13.47
CA GLU A 124 -18.45 4.56 13.09
C GLU A 124 -19.83 4.31 13.72
N VAL A 125 -20.69 3.57 13.03
CA VAL A 125 -22.02 3.19 13.55
C VAL A 125 -21.83 2.23 14.72
N GLN A 126 -22.24 2.63 15.92
CA GLN A 126 -21.92 1.91 17.17
C GLN A 126 -23.16 1.45 17.94
N SER A 127 -24.37 1.75 17.45
CA SER A 127 -25.64 1.42 18.10
C SER A 127 -26.65 0.83 17.10
N GLU A 128 -27.52 -0.06 17.59
CA GLU A 128 -28.65 -0.59 16.83
C GLU A 128 -29.69 0.49 16.49
N GLU A 129 -29.80 1.54 17.32
CA GLU A 129 -30.62 2.72 17.02
C GLU A 129 -30.11 3.45 15.77
N GLU A 130 -28.79 3.68 15.67
CA GLU A 130 -28.18 4.30 14.49
C GLU A 130 -28.36 3.42 13.25
N LEU A 131 -28.25 2.10 13.39
CA LEU A 131 -28.53 1.16 12.29
C LEU A 131 -30.00 1.22 11.85
N ASN A 132 -30.93 1.35 12.80
CA ASN A 132 -32.35 1.53 12.50
C ASN A 132 -32.66 2.88 11.84
N GLU A 133 -31.92 3.95 12.17
CA GLU A 133 -32.00 5.23 11.44
C GLU A 133 -31.53 5.10 9.98
N LEU A 134 -30.44 4.34 9.75
CA LEU A 134 -29.95 4.02 8.40
C LEU A 134 -30.97 3.19 7.61
N ARG A 135 -31.74 2.30 8.27
CA ARG A 135 -32.83 1.54 7.65
C ARG A 135 -34.03 2.42 7.31
N LYS A 136 -34.36 3.39 8.17
CA LYS A 136 -35.46 4.34 7.97
C LYS A 136 -35.16 5.46 6.95
N SER A 137 -33.98 5.43 6.31
CA SER A 137 -33.49 6.38 5.29
C SER A 137 -33.12 7.80 5.77
N ASN A 138 -33.10 8.06 7.09
CA ASN A 138 -32.83 9.40 7.62
C ASN A 138 -31.34 9.80 7.63
N ARG A 139 -30.42 8.85 7.48
CA ARG A 139 -28.97 9.07 7.49
C ARG A 139 -28.33 8.21 6.39
N TYR A 140 -27.38 8.78 5.64
CA TYR A 140 -26.70 8.08 4.54
C TYR A 140 -25.20 8.05 4.79
N LEU A 141 -24.57 6.89 4.57
CA LEU A 141 -23.13 6.68 4.70
C LEU A 141 -22.60 5.97 3.44
N PRO A 142 -21.36 6.27 2.99
CA PRO A 142 -20.75 5.54 1.89
C PRO A 142 -20.57 4.05 2.28
N PRO A 143 -20.50 3.11 1.30
CA PRO A 143 -20.42 1.66 1.58
C PRO A 143 -19.29 1.26 2.54
N ALA A 144 -18.14 1.95 2.49
CA ALA A 144 -17.03 1.69 3.40
C ALA A 144 -17.30 2.05 4.88
N GLN A 145 -18.34 2.83 5.17
CA GLN A 145 -18.72 3.29 6.51
C GLN A 145 -20.06 2.72 6.99
N ASP A 146 -20.87 2.17 6.08
CA ASP A 146 -22.16 1.57 6.41
C ASP A 146 -21.97 0.07 6.75
N PRO A 147 -22.29 -0.36 8.00
CA PRO A 147 -22.11 -1.75 8.43
C PRO A 147 -22.99 -2.76 7.67
N ARG A 148 -23.99 -2.30 6.90
CA ARG A 148 -24.80 -3.18 6.04
C ARG A 148 -24.06 -3.64 4.80
N TYR A 149 -23.04 -2.89 4.37
CA TYR A 149 -22.21 -3.26 3.23
C TYR A 149 -20.98 -4.03 3.71
N LEU A 150 -21.04 -5.35 3.58
CA LEU A 150 -19.99 -6.26 4.05
C LEU A 150 -18.99 -6.55 2.93
N LYS A 151 -17.70 -6.45 3.23
CA LYS A 151 -16.65 -6.77 2.27
C LYS A 151 -16.61 -8.28 1.99
N LEU A 152 -16.63 -8.67 0.73
CA LEU A 152 -16.63 -10.06 0.30
C LEU A 152 -15.20 -10.55 0.02
N LYS A 153 -14.77 -11.59 0.73
CA LYS A 153 -13.51 -12.30 0.47
C LYS A 153 -13.80 -13.59 -0.27
N ILE A 154 -13.21 -13.79 -1.44
CA ILE A 154 -13.45 -14.99 -2.25
C ILE A 154 -12.38 -16.05 -1.97
N LYS A 155 -12.79 -17.26 -1.57
CA LYS A 155 -11.96 -18.45 -1.38
C LYS A 155 -12.32 -19.49 -2.45
N GLN A 156 -11.32 -20.07 -3.11
CA GLN A 156 -11.52 -21.08 -4.17
C GLN A 156 -11.13 -22.48 -3.68
N PHE A 157 -12.01 -23.46 -3.91
CA PHE A 157 -11.81 -24.85 -3.51
C PHE A 157 -12.03 -25.82 -4.69
N PHE A 158 -11.37 -25.55 -5.81
CA PHE A 158 -11.53 -26.35 -7.04
C PHE A 158 -10.86 -27.72 -6.99
N ASP A 159 -9.88 -27.91 -6.11
CA ASP A 159 -9.19 -29.20 -5.95
C ASP A 159 -9.90 -30.17 -4.99
N LYS A 160 -10.87 -29.66 -4.21
CA LYS A 160 -11.70 -30.50 -3.35
C LYS A 160 -12.78 -31.19 -4.17
N ARG A 161 -13.24 -32.33 -3.65
CA ARG A 161 -14.41 -33.01 -4.21
C ARG A 161 -15.60 -32.07 -4.11
N PRO A 162 -16.43 -32.01 -5.17
CA PRO A 162 -17.58 -31.12 -5.19
C PRO A 162 -18.59 -31.59 -4.13
N PRO A 163 -18.92 -30.73 -3.14
CA PRO A 163 -19.80 -31.12 -2.04
C PRO A 163 -21.26 -31.20 -2.45
N PHE A 164 -22.01 -32.02 -1.72
CA PHE A 164 -23.46 -32.03 -1.77
C PHE A 164 -24.04 -30.82 -1.03
N VAL A 165 -25.25 -30.40 -1.40
CA VAL A 165 -25.91 -29.26 -0.77
C VAL A 165 -26.23 -29.57 0.69
N GLU A 166 -26.58 -30.82 0.98
CA GLU A 166 -26.88 -31.33 2.31
C GLU A 166 -25.67 -31.20 3.26
N ASP A 167 -24.45 -31.37 2.73
CA ASP A 167 -23.21 -31.28 3.50
C ASP A 167 -22.77 -29.82 3.70
N MET A 168 -23.38 -28.87 2.98
CA MET A 168 -22.88 -27.51 2.86
C MET A 168 -22.88 -26.75 4.18
N TYR A 169 -23.85 -27.01 5.07
CA TYR A 169 -23.89 -26.43 6.40
C TYR A 169 -22.66 -26.82 7.25
N SER A 170 -22.28 -28.11 7.21
CA SER A 170 -21.12 -28.61 7.95
C SER A 170 -19.80 -28.09 7.37
N LEU A 171 -19.74 -28.00 6.04
CA LEU A 171 -18.57 -27.51 5.32
C LEU A 171 -18.37 -26.01 5.48
N SER A 172 -19.46 -25.24 5.50
CA SER A 172 -19.43 -23.78 5.67
C SER A 172 -18.79 -23.39 6.99
N LYS A 173 -19.19 -24.07 8.08
CA LYS A 173 -18.62 -23.87 9.41
C LYS A 173 -17.16 -24.31 9.53
N THR A 174 -16.78 -25.42 8.92
CA THR A 174 -15.39 -25.95 9.00
C THR A 174 -14.41 -25.15 8.14
N MET A 175 -14.88 -24.61 7.01
CA MET A 175 -14.06 -23.88 6.04
C MET A 175 -14.16 -22.35 6.21
N ASP A 176 -14.97 -21.88 7.17
CA ASP A 176 -15.23 -20.46 7.43
C ASP A 176 -15.73 -19.76 6.14
N CYS A 177 -16.86 -20.25 5.65
CA CYS A 177 -17.54 -19.82 4.43
C CYS A 177 -18.96 -19.34 4.76
N HIS A 178 -19.24 -18.05 4.58
CA HIS A 178 -20.56 -17.49 4.87
C HIS A 178 -21.51 -17.67 3.68
N TYR A 179 -20.97 -17.57 2.47
CA TYR A 179 -21.64 -17.92 1.22
C TYR A 179 -20.90 -19.07 0.57
N SER A 180 -21.62 -20.00 -0.04
CA SER A 180 -21.04 -21.13 -0.77
C SER A 180 -21.72 -21.32 -2.12
N ILE A 181 -20.90 -21.51 -3.16
CA ILE A 181 -21.37 -21.81 -4.51
C ILE A 181 -20.89 -23.22 -4.87
N THR A 182 -21.84 -24.10 -5.12
CA THR A 182 -21.61 -25.42 -5.73
C THR A 182 -22.54 -25.58 -6.93
N GLY A 183 -22.48 -26.71 -7.62
CA GLY A 183 -23.39 -26.94 -8.73
C GLY A 183 -23.23 -28.29 -9.38
N GLU A 184 -24.06 -28.52 -10.38
CA GLU A 184 -24.06 -29.71 -11.22
C GLU A 184 -24.12 -29.29 -12.69
N PHE A 185 -23.56 -30.11 -13.57
CA PHE A 185 -23.64 -29.89 -15.00
C PHE A 185 -23.82 -31.20 -15.77
N THR A 186 -24.55 -31.10 -16.88
CA THR A 186 -24.63 -32.13 -17.92
C THR A 186 -23.98 -31.57 -19.18
N ALA A 187 -23.01 -32.29 -19.73
CA ALA A 187 -22.28 -31.88 -20.92
C ALA A 187 -22.51 -32.90 -22.04
N SER A 188 -22.77 -32.38 -23.23
CA SER A 188 -22.86 -33.14 -24.48
C SER A 188 -21.91 -32.53 -25.50
N ASN A 189 -21.75 -33.18 -26.67
CA ASN A 189 -20.89 -32.64 -27.73
C ASN A 189 -21.37 -31.28 -28.28
N ALA A 190 -22.64 -30.92 -28.08
CA ALA A 190 -23.24 -29.69 -28.60
C ALA A 190 -23.50 -28.66 -27.49
N GLU A 191 -23.94 -29.09 -26.31
CA GLU A 191 -24.52 -28.22 -25.28
C GLU A 191 -24.06 -28.60 -23.88
N ILE A 192 -23.98 -27.59 -23.00
CA ILE A 192 -23.73 -27.71 -21.57
C ILE A 192 -24.91 -27.08 -20.82
N LEU A 193 -25.58 -27.88 -20.00
CA LEU A 193 -26.61 -27.45 -19.07
C LEU A 193 -26.03 -27.46 -17.68
N MET A 194 -26.09 -26.33 -16.98
CA MET A 194 -25.49 -26.17 -15.67
C MET A 194 -26.48 -25.59 -14.68
N THR A 195 -26.44 -26.10 -13.45
CA THR A 195 -27.22 -25.66 -12.31
C THR A 195 -26.27 -25.28 -11.18
N ALA A 196 -26.10 -23.98 -10.96
CA ALA A 196 -25.35 -23.44 -9.83
C ALA A 196 -26.29 -23.26 -8.63
N GLU A 197 -25.79 -23.55 -7.44
CA GLU A 197 -26.51 -23.52 -6.18
C GLU A 197 -25.73 -22.61 -5.23
N LEU A 198 -26.34 -21.49 -4.84
CA LEU A 198 -25.82 -20.52 -3.89
C LEU A 198 -26.49 -20.77 -2.54
N TYR A 199 -25.68 -21.08 -1.53
CA TYR A 199 -26.14 -21.28 -0.16
C TYR A 199 -25.61 -20.17 0.75
N ASP A 200 -26.53 -19.52 1.46
CA ASP A 200 -26.26 -18.54 2.51
C ASP A 200 -26.35 -19.25 3.88
N GLU A 201 -25.24 -19.31 4.61
CA GLU A 201 -25.18 -19.93 5.93
C GLU A 201 -25.99 -19.16 6.98
N TYR A 202 -26.04 -17.83 6.88
CA TYR A 202 -26.67 -16.97 7.88
C TYR A 202 -28.20 -17.03 7.79
N GLU A 203 -28.75 -16.93 6.59
CA GLU A 203 -30.19 -17.04 6.36
C GLU A 203 -30.68 -18.50 6.21
N GLY A 204 -29.75 -19.45 6.00
CA GLY A 204 -30.08 -20.83 5.64
C GLY A 204 -30.76 -20.94 4.27
N LYS A 205 -30.58 -19.94 3.40
CA LYS A 205 -31.29 -19.82 2.11
C LYS A 205 -30.50 -20.50 1.01
N LEU A 206 -31.20 -21.26 0.17
CA LEU A 206 -30.65 -21.91 -1.02
C LEU A 206 -31.30 -21.32 -2.28
N GLU A 207 -30.49 -20.74 -3.16
CA GLU A 207 -30.93 -20.24 -4.46
C GLU A 207 -30.29 -21.04 -5.59
N LYS A 208 -31.09 -21.45 -6.57
CA LYS A 208 -30.64 -22.26 -7.70
C LYS A 208 -30.73 -21.45 -9.00
N PHE A 209 -29.65 -21.48 -9.78
CA PHE A 209 -29.54 -20.78 -11.05
C PHE A 209 -29.22 -21.78 -12.15
N SER A 210 -30.09 -21.88 -13.15
CA SER A 210 -29.87 -22.72 -14.33
C SER A 210 -29.53 -21.86 -15.54
N HIS A 211 -28.59 -22.34 -16.34
CA HIS A 211 -28.24 -21.73 -17.63
C HIS A 211 -27.81 -22.79 -18.63
N LYS A 212 -28.12 -22.55 -19.90
CA LYS A 212 -27.79 -23.42 -21.03
C LYS A 212 -26.81 -22.68 -21.94
N THR A 213 -25.74 -23.36 -22.31
CA THR A 213 -24.71 -22.82 -23.21
C THR A 213 -24.31 -23.84 -24.27
N SER A 214 -23.74 -23.38 -25.38
CA SER A 214 -23.10 -24.26 -26.34
C SER A 214 -21.76 -24.77 -25.82
N PHE A 215 -21.33 -25.98 -26.20
CA PHE A 215 -20.04 -26.52 -25.79
C PHE A 215 -18.86 -25.67 -26.32
N ILE A 216 -18.98 -25.17 -27.54
CA ILE A 216 -17.93 -24.38 -28.22
C ILE A 216 -17.78 -22.98 -27.61
N ARG A 217 -18.90 -22.31 -27.30
CA ARG A 217 -18.89 -20.93 -26.78
C ARG A 217 -19.25 -20.84 -25.30
N GLY A 218 -19.20 -21.95 -24.57
CA GLY A 218 -19.62 -22.02 -23.16
C GLY A 218 -19.02 -20.91 -22.31
N TYR A 219 -17.72 -20.65 -22.45
CA TYR A 219 -17.03 -19.56 -21.75
C TYR A 219 -17.62 -18.17 -22.02
N GLN A 220 -18.02 -17.86 -23.25
CA GLN A 220 -18.56 -16.55 -23.64
C GLN A 220 -20.04 -16.40 -23.29
N GLU A 221 -20.79 -17.51 -23.30
CA GLU A 221 -22.22 -17.53 -23.06
C GLU A 221 -22.58 -17.65 -21.57
N MET A 222 -21.60 -17.77 -20.66
CA MET A 222 -21.81 -17.92 -19.21
C MET A 222 -22.03 -16.60 -18.47
N ALA A 223 -21.77 -15.45 -19.08
CA ALA A 223 -21.94 -14.14 -18.43
C ALA A 223 -23.34 -13.95 -17.78
N PRO A 224 -24.48 -14.31 -18.41
CA PRO A 224 -25.80 -14.15 -17.81
C PRO A 224 -25.99 -14.93 -16.50
N LEU A 225 -25.32 -16.08 -16.34
CA LEU A 225 -25.38 -16.85 -15.10
C LEU A 225 -24.62 -16.14 -13.97
N GLY A 226 -23.40 -15.67 -14.25
CA GLY A 226 -22.61 -14.90 -13.31
C GLY A 226 -23.33 -13.62 -12.85
N GLU A 227 -24.03 -12.95 -13.78
CA GLU A 227 -24.85 -11.79 -13.46
C GLU A 227 -26.03 -12.11 -12.54
N LYS A 228 -26.73 -13.24 -12.74
CA LYS A 228 -27.82 -13.68 -11.86
C LYS A 228 -27.32 -13.95 -10.44
N ILE A 229 -26.21 -14.68 -10.30
CA ILE A 229 -25.60 -14.98 -9.00
C ILE A 229 -25.11 -13.70 -8.32
N ARG A 230 -24.46 -12.80 -9.08
CA ARG A 230 -24.03 -11.49 -8.58
C ARG A 230 -25.21 -10.66 -8.08
N PHE A 231 -26.31 -10.62 -8.85
CA PHE A 231 -27.52 -9.90 -8.47
C PHE A 231 -28.16 -10.47 -7.20
N ALA A 232 -28.21 -11.80 -7.06
CA ALA A 232 -28.69 -12.47 -5.85
C ALA A 232 -27.85 -12.12 -4.62
N MET A 233 -26.52 -12.13 -4.74
CA MET A 233 -25.62 -11.78 -3.63
C MET A 233 -25.57 -10.29 -3.32
N GLN A 234 -25.83 -9.41 -4.30
CA GLN A 234 -25.71 -7.96 -4.07
C GLN A 234 -26.77 -7.42 -3.10
N GLY A 235 -27.92 -8.08 -2.99
CA GLY A 235 -29.01 -7.72 -2.08
C GLY A 235 -29.78 -6.46 -2.51
N LYS A 236 -31.12 -6.56 -2.48
CA LYS A 236 -32.17 -5.52 -2.56
C LYS A 236 -31.98 -4.39 -3.61
N GLU A 237 -32.94 -4.32 -4.54
CA GLU A 237 -33.19 -3.22 -5.49
C GLU A 237 -31.92 -2.70 -6.18
N THR A 238 -31.65 -3.20 -7.38
CA THR A 238 -30.59 -2.64 -8.21
C THR A 238 -31.16 -1.73 -9.29
N THR A 239 -30.38 -0.71 -9.58
CA THR A 239 -30.71 0.30 -10.58
C THR A 239 -29.62 0.31 -11.64
N GLY A 240 -30.04 0.41 -12.91
CA GLY A 240 -29.11 0.51 -14.02
C GLY A 240 -28.42 1.87 -14.02
N VAL A 241 -27.12 1.89 -14.27
CA VAL A 241 -26.31 3.10 -14.44
C VAL A 241 -25.79 3.13 -15.88
N GLN A 242 -26.08 4.22 -16.57
CA GLN A 242 -25.58 4.55 -17.90
C GLN A 242 -24.75 5.84 -17.81
N ILE A 243 -23.52 5.80 -18.30
CA ILE A 243 -22.62 6.96 -18.25
C ILE A 243 -22.05 7.19 -19.64
N ASP A 244 -22.28 8.39 -20.16
CA ASP A 244 -21.69 8.91 -21.38
C ASP A 244 -20.87 10.17 -21.09
N THR A 245 -19.89 10.46 -21.94
CA THR A 245 -18.92 11.54 -21.75
C THR A 245 -18.81 12.46 -22.96
N GLN A 246 -19.94 12.96 -23.47
CA GLN A 246 -20.05 14.00 -24.52
C GLN A 246 -18.93 13.99 -25.58
N GLY A 247 -18.73 12.84 -26.25
CA GLY A 247 -17.76 12.70 -27.35
C GLY A 247 -16.31 12.40 -26.95
N VAL A 248 -16.04 12.16 -25.67
CA VAL A 248 -14.74 11.71 -25.17
C VAL A 248 -14.79 10.20 -24.91
N ASP A 249 -14.24 9.41 -25.83
CA ASP A 249 -14.25 7.95 -25.68
C ASP A 249 -13.19 7.45 -24.68
N SER A 250 -13.37 6.23 -24.19
CA SER A 250 -12.39 5.50 -23.38
C SER A 250 -12.05 6.12 -22.01
N VAL A 251 -13.00 6.79 -21.36
CA VAL A 251 -12.84 7.32 -19.99
C VAL A 251 -13.01 6.19 -18.99
N LEU A 252 -12.09 6.05 -18.04
CA LEU A 252 -12.15 5.04 -17.00
C LEU A 252 -13.21 5.43 -15.96
N VAL A 253 -14.17 4.54 -15.72
CA VAL A 253 -15.29 4.75 -14.80
C VAL A 253 -15.12 3.92 -13.54
N TYR A 254 -15.25 4.57 -12.39
CA TYR A 254 -15.21 3.92 -11.08
C TYR A 254 -16.44 4.33 -10.25
N ILE A 255 -17.04 3.37 -9.53
CA ILE A 255 -18.08 3.65 -8.53
C ILE A 255 -17.63 3.07 -7.20
N ASP A 256 -17.60 3.88 -6.15
CA ASP A 256 -17.10 3.52 -4.81
C ASP A 256 -15.67 2.92 -4.85
N GLY A 257 -14.86 3.37 -5.82
CA GLY A 257 -13.50 2.87 -6.06
C GLY A 257 -13.41 1.62 -6.95
N ILE A 258 -14.53 1.00 -7.32
CA ILE A 258 -14.58 -0.21 -8.16
C ILE A 258 -14.54 0.17 -9.63
N TYR A 259 -13.56 -0.35 -10.37
CA TYR A 259 -13.44 -0.15 -11.80
C TYR A 259 -14.56 -0.86 -12.58
N LEU A 260 -15.32 -0.10 -13.37
CA LEU A 260 -16.47 -0.61 -14.13
C LEU A 260 -16.20 -0.80 -15.61
N GLY A 261 -15.10 -0.26 -16.13
CA GLY A 261 -14.81 -0.25 -17.55
C GLY A 261 -14.63 1.16 -18.09
N LYS A 262 -14.83 1.28 -19.40
CA LYS A 262 -14.65 2.52 -20.15
C LYS A 262 -15.99 3.07 -20.65
N THR A 263 -16.09 4.39 -20.82
CA THR A 263 -17.25 5.01 -21.49
C THR A 263 -17.27 4.70 -23.00
N PRO A 264 -18.46 4.53 -23.62
CA PRO A 264 -19.79 4.61 -23.01
C PRO A 264 -20.11 3.36 -22.14
N LEU A 265 -20.58 3.58 -20.91
CA LEU A 265 -20.91 2.51 -19.98
C LEU A 265 -22.38 2.10 -20.12
N THR A 266 -22.63 0.87 -20.55
CA THR A 266 -23.99 0.36 -20.79
C THR A 266 -24.60 -0.28 -19.55
N ALA A 267 -25.64 0.35 -19.00
CA ALA A 267 -26.68 -0.17 -18.10
C ALA A 267 -26.24 -1.23 -17.06
N LYS A 268 -25.12 -1.00 -16.38
CA LYS A 268 -24.68 -1.89 -15.30
C LYS A 268 -25.56 -1.68 -14.06
N LYS A 269 -26.00 -2.77 -13.45
CA LYS A 269 -26.88 -2.72 -12.27
C LYS A 269 -26.06 -2.59 -10.99
N PHE A 270 -26.45 -1.64 -10.14
CA PHE A 270 -25.87 -1.39 -8.82
C PHE A 270 -26.95 -1.28 -7.75
N PRO A 271 -26.68 -1.69 -6.51
CA PRO A 271 -27.61 -1.47 -5.41
C PRO A 271 -27.91 0.01 -5.21
N VAL A 272 -29.18 0.31 -4.90
CA VAL A 272 -29.69 1.66 -4.61
C VAL A 272 -28.96 2.35 -3.46
N GLY A 273 -28.98 3.68 -3.48
CA GLY A 273 -28.32 4.56 -2.51
C GLY A 273 -27.31 5.53 -3.14
N LYS A 274 -26.83 6.50 -2.35
CA LYS A 274 -25.77 7.43 -2.76
C LYS A 274 -24.39 6.78 -2.89
N ARG A 275 -23.75 6.97 -4.03
CA ARG A 275 -22.44 6.42 -4.32
C ARG A 275 -21.49 7.49 -4.78
N GLU A 276 -20.20 7.20 -4.72
CA GLU A 276 -19.17 8.08 -5.26
C GLU A 276 -18.79 7.62 -6.67
N LEU A 277 -19.16 8.42 -7.67
CA LEU A 277 -18.70 8.27 -9.04
C LEU A 277 -17.35 8.97 -9.21
N TYR A 278 -16.39 8.24 -9.78
CA TYR A 278 -15.10 8.77 -10.17
C TYR A 278 -14.82 8.48 -11.64
N LEU A 279 -14.55 9.54 -12.41
CA LEU A 279 -14.18 9.46 -13.82
C LEU A 279 -12.75 9.93 -14.00
N PHE A 280 -11.97 9.15 -14.74
CA PHE A 280 -10.57 9.47 -15.00
C PHE A 280 -10.20 9.21 -16.46
N LYS A 281 -9.53 10.19 -17.06
CA LYS A 281 -8.85 10.07 -18.35
C LYS A 281 -7.61 10.94 -18.32
N GLU A 282 -6.51 10.40 -18.84
CA GLU A 282 -5.25 11.14 -18.97
C GLU A 282 -5.43 12.43 -19.77
N GLY A 283 -4.86 13.53 -19.30
CA GLY A 283 -5.02 14.86 -19.90
C GLY A 283 -6.36 15.56 -19.64
N PHE A 284 -7.22 15.02 -18.77
CA PHE A 284 -8.49 15.63 -18.34
C PHE A 284 -8.56 15.75 -16.82
N TYR A 285 -9.26 16.77 -16.33
CA TYR A 285 -9.49 16.92 -14.89
C TYR A 285 -10.35 15.76 -14.39
N PRO A 286 -9.94 15.02 -13.34
CA PRO A 286 -10.73 13.94 -12.81
C PRO A 286 -12.01 14.48 -12.17
N ILE A 287 -13.13 13.79 -12.39
CA ILE A 287 -14.42 14.16 -11.82
C ILE A 287 -14.73 13.23 -10.66
N LYS A 288 -15.03 13.80 -9.49
CA LYS A 288 -15.60 13.11 -8.33
C LYS A 288 -16.98 13.68 -8.06
N GLN A 289 -18.01 12.84 -8.13
CA GLN A 289 -19.40 13.25 -7.94
C GLN A 289 -20.14 12.24 -7.07
N SER A 290 -20.95 12.72 -6.13
CA SER A 290 -21.90 11.86 -5.42
C SER A 290 -23.15 11.70 -6.28
N ILE A 291 -23.51 10.46 -6.60
CA ILE A 291 -24.70 10.09 -7.38
C ILE A 291 -25.69 9.38 -6.47
N ASP A 292 -27.01 9.57 -6.66
CA ASP A 292 -28.04 8.86 -5.90
C ASP A 292 -28.74 7.86 -6.80
N LEU A 293 -28.69 6.58 -6.43
CA LEU A 293 -29.33 5.50 -7.19
C LEU A 293 -30.68 5.19 -6.56
N GLU A 294 -31.75 5.66 -7.19
CA GLU A 294 -33.13 5.36 -6.77
C GLU A 294 -33.63 4.06 -7.39
N SER A 295 -34.47 3.34 -6.65
CA SER A 295 -35.07 2.10 -7.13
C SER A 295 -35.96 2.29 -8.36
N GLY A 296 -35.87 1.36 -9.31
CA GLY A 296 -36.75 1.32 -10.49
C GLY A 296 -36.49 2.39 -11.55
N ARG A 297 -35.49 3.26 -11.40
CA ARG A 297 -35.16 4.34 -12.35
C ARG A 297 -33.72 4.26 -12.81
N THR A 298 -33.46 3.90 -14.08
CA THR A 298 -32.09 3.90 -14.63
C THR A 298 -31.49 5.31 -14.58
N LEU A 299 -30.36 5.46 -13.89
CA LEU A 299 -29.61 6.71 -13.85
C LEU A 299 -28.81 6.83 -15.16
N SER A 300 -29.15 7.82 -15.97
CA SER A 300 -28.37 8.19 -17.16
C SER A 300 -27.64 9.50 -16.88
N LEU A 301 -26.32 9.47 -16.96
CA LEU A 301 -25.45 10.65 -16.79
C LEU A 301 -24.74 10.92 -18.10
N ASP A 302 -24.82 12.16 -18.56
CA ASP A 302 -24.02 12.66 -19.67
C ASP A 302 -23.10 13.76 -19.14
N ILE A 303 -21.80 13.45 -19.03
CA ILE A 303 -20.84 14.26 -18.28
C ILE A 303 -19.81 14.88 -19.21
N LYS A 304 -19.71 16.21 -19.17
CA LYS A 304 -18.67 16.94 -19.90
C LYS A 304 -17.34 16.90 -19.16
N LEU A 305 -16.32 16.29 -19.76
CA LEU A 305 -14.94 16.34 -19.25
C LEU A 305 -14.24 17.62 -19.69
N THR A 306 -13.50 18.23 -18.76
CA THR A 306 -12.66 19.41 -19.05
C THR A 306 -11.23 18.96 -19.26
N LYS A 307 -10.66 19.27 -20.43
CA LYS A 307 -9.27 18.98 -20.75
C LYS A 307 -8.38 19.80 -19.81
N MET A 308 -7.34 19.19 -19.26
CA MET A 308 -6.31 19.93 -18.54
C MET A 308 -5.50 20.70 -19.57
N GLU A 309 -5.59 22.04 -19.53
CA GLU A 309 -4.75 22.90 -20.35
C GLU A 309 -3.33 22.87 -19.76
N SER A 310 -2.50 21.95 -20.28
CA SER A 310 -1.12 21.78 -19.86
C SER A 310 -0.15 22.70 -20.58
N THR A 311 -0.61 23.57 -21.48
CA THR A 311 0.24 24.48 -22.24
C THR A 311 0.38 25.82 -21.54
N SER A 312 1.59 26.11 -21.09
CA SER A 312 2.06 27.43 -20.70
C SER A 312 2.99 27.96 -21.80
N PHE A 313 3.36 29.24 -21.75
CA PHE A 313 4.24 29.82 -22.76
C PHE A 313 5.53 30.34 -22.12
N ILE A 314 6.63 30.24 -22.85
CA ILE A 314 7.92 30.81 -22.43
C ILE A 314 8.47 31.72 -23.54
N SER A 315 9.04 32.84 -23.13
CA SER A 315 9.79 33.75 -23.98
C SER A 315 11.19 33.92 -23.39
N VAL A 316 12.23 33.67 -24.20
CA VAL A 316 13.62 33.69 -23.73
C VAL A 316 14.45 34.58 -24.65
N LYS A 317 15.11 35.57 -24.06
CA LYS A 317 16.05 36.46 -24.76
C LYS A 317 17.43 36.34 -24.12
N SER A 318 18.46 36.47 -24.94
CA SER A 318 19.85 36.54 -24.46
C SER A 318 20.60 37.67 -25.13
N ASP A 319 21.63 38.16 -24.43
CA ASP A 319 22.60 39.14 -24.93
C ASP A 319 23.41 38.62 -26.13
N VAL A 320 23.71 37.32 -26.15
CA VAL A 320 24.34 36.63 -27.28
C VAL A 320 23.26 36.04 -28.19
N SER A 321 23.31 36.32 -29.49
CA SER A 321 22.38 35.75 -30.47
C SER A 321 22.63 34.26 -30.72
N GLU A 322 21.57 33.51 -31.03
CA GLU A 322 21.61 32.09 -31.37
C GLU A 322 22.14 31.18 -30.25
N ALA A 323 21.80 31.44 -28.99
CA ALA A 323 22.07 30.52 -27.89
C ALA A 323 21.02 29.40 -27.87
N ASP A 324 21.45 28.16 -27.67
CA ASP A 324 20.57 26.99 -27.58
C ASP A 324 19.82 26.99 -26.24
N VAL A 325 18.50 26.86 -26.30
CA VAL A 325 17.60 26.88 -25.15
C VAL A 325 17.01 25.50 -24.90
N TYR A 326 17.14 25.04 -23.66
CA TYR A 326 16.60 23.76 -23.19
C TYR A 326 15.70 23.99 -21.98
N LEU A 327 14.61 23.23 -21.88
CA LEU A 327 13.76 23.14 -20.70
C LEU A 327 13.80 21.70 -20.17
N GLY A 328 14.46 21.50 -19.03
CA GLY A 328 14.93 20.19 -18.59
C GLY A 328 15.84 19.60 -19.66
N MET A 329 15.50 18.42 -20.16
CA MET A 329 16.19 17.75 -21.27
C MET A 329 15.66 18.14 -22.67
N THR A 330 14.56 18.90 -22.75
CA THR A 330 13.87 19.17 -24.03
C THR A 330 14.49 20.39 -24.72
N TYR A 331 14.93 20.25 -25.97
CA TYR A 331 15.39 21.39 -26.78
C TYR A 331 14.20 22.21 -27.28
N LEU A 332 14.18 23.50 -26.97
CA LEU A 332 13.12 24.42 -27.37
C LEU A 332 13.46 25.23 -28.63
N GLY A 333 14.75 25.39 -28.95
CA GLY A 333 15.21 26.18 -30.09
C GLY A 333 16.36 27.12 -29.73
N LYS A 334 16.53 28.20 -30.49
CA LYS A 334 17.59 29.20 -30.31
C LYS A 334 17.03 30.57 -29.92
N THR A 335 17.75 31.32 -29.09
CA THR A 335 17.38 32.70 -28.72
C THR A 335 17.48 33.68 -29.90
N PRO A 336 16.57 34.66 -30.01
CA PRO A 336 15.39 34.88 -29.16
C PRO A 336 14.24 33.91 -29.49
N ILE A 337 13.62 33.33 -28.46
CA ILE A 337 12.41 32.50 -28.56
C ILE A 337 11.24 33.33 -28.08
N GLU A 338 10.22 33.47 -28.93
CA GLU A 338 8.96 34.14 -28.58
C GLU A 338 7.83 33.11 -28.47
N LYS A 339 7.21 33.04 -27.28
CA LYS A 339 5.97 32.29 -27.03
C LYS A 339 6.03 30.81 -27.43
N ALA A 340 7.09 30.10 -27.01
CA ALA A 340 7.16 28.65 -27.17
C ALA A 340 6.21 27.95 -26.17
N SER A 341 5.47 26.94 -26.64
CA SER A 341 4.57 26.14 -25.80
C SER A 341 5.37 25.17 -24.93
N ILE A 342 5.18 25.25 -23.62
CA ILE A 342 5.85 24.41 -22.62
C ILE A 342 4.84 23.81 -21.63
N PRO A 343 5.12 22.63 -21.04
CA PRO A 343 4.26 22.05 -20.03
C PRO A 343 4.22 22.94 -18.78
N ALA A 344 3.02 23.20 -18.26
CA ALA A 344 2.83 23.92 -17.01
C ALA A 344 3.42 23.14 -15.82
N GLY A 345 3.97 23.86 -14.84
CA GLY A 345 4.64 23.33 -13.66
C GLY A 345 6.08 23.84 -13.50
N GLN A 346 6.78 23.29 -12.50
CA GLN A 346 8.16 23.66 -12.20
C GLN A 346 9.14 22.88 -13.07
N ASN A 347 10.05 23.60 -13.74
CA ASN A 347 11.05 23.07 -14.64
C ASN A 347 12.35 23.90 -14.58
N ARG A 348 13.41 23.47 -15.29
CA ARG A 348 14.71 24.14 -15.34
C ARG A 348 15.01 24.62 -16.75
N LEU A 349 15.22 25.92 -16.93
CA LEU A 349 15.72 26.51 -18.15
C LEU A 349 17.25 26.42 -18.18
N ARG A 350 17.82 25.93 -19.29
CA ARG A 350 19.26 26.00 -19.58
C ARG A 350 19.46 26.74 -20.89
N VAL A 351 20.31 27.77 -20.88
CA VAL A 351 20.74 28.49 -22.08
C VAL A 351 22.24 28.22 -22.27
N SER A 352 22.60 27.70 -23.45
CA SER A 352 23.96 27.25 -23.75
C SER A 352 24.45 27.81 -25.08
N LYS A 353 25.72 28.21 -25.13
CA LYS A 353 26.40 28.65 -26.36
C LYS A 353 27.87 28.27 -26.30
N ALA A 354 28.41 27.79 -27.42
CA ALA A 354 29.83 27.45 -27.51
C ALA A 354 30.72 28.66 -27.16
N GLY A 355 31.66 28.47 -26.23
CA GLY A 355 32.57 29.51 -25.74
C GLY A 355 32.02 30.38 -24.60
N TYR A 356 30.78 30.13 -24.17
CA TYR A 356 30.14 30.79 -23.04
C TYR A 356 29.82 29.77 -21.94
N ILE A 357 29.69 30.28 -20.71
CA ILE A 357 29.26 29.51 -19.55
C ILE A 357 27.74 29.33 -19.62
N ASP A 358 27.29 28.08 -19.55
CA ASP A 358 25.87 27.71 -19.52
C ASP A 358 25.18 28.36 -18.31
N VAL A 359 24.00 28.96 -18.55
CA VAL A 359 23.20 29.58 -17.49
C VAL A 359 21.96 28.74 -17.23
N PHE A 360 21.67 28.52 -15.94
CA PHE A 360 20.52 27.75 -15.47
C PHE A 360 19.55 28.65 -14.69
N ARG A 361 18.25 28.56 -14.97
CA ARG A 361 17.19 29.30 -14.26
C ARG A 361 16.02 28.39 -13.89
N PRO A 362 15.39 28.56 -12.73
CA PRO A 362 14.15 27.85 -12.41
C PRO A 362 12.98 28.48 -13.16
N VAL A 363 12.09 27.64 -13.66
CA VAL A 363 10.84 28.03 -14.34
C VAL A 363 9.67 27.51 -13.53
N ASP A 364 8.76 28.38 -13.11
CA ASP A 364 7.49 27.99 -12.50
C ASP A 364 6.37 28.44 -13.45
N ALA A 365 6.07 27.59 -14.43
CA ALA A 365 5.18 27.95 -15.51
C ALA A 365 3.72 27.71 -15.10
N LYS A 366 2.96 28.80 -14.92
CA LYS A 366 1.53 28.71 -14.66
C LYS A 366 0.76 28.52 -15.97
N ALA A 367 -0.32 27.75 -15.91
CA ALA A 367 -1.15 27.48 -17.08
C ALA A 367 -1.64 28.79 -17.72
N ASN A 368 -1.56 28.88 -19.05
CA ASN A 368 -1.93 30.06 -19.85
C ASN A 368 -1.18 31.37 -19.55
N GLU A 369 -0.08 31.33 -18.80
CA GLU A 369 0.79 32.48 -18.56
C GLU A 369 2.03 32.44 -19.47
N VAL A 370 2.56 33.61 -19.83
CA VAL A 370 3.84 33.73 -20.54
C VAL A 370 4.92 34.06 -19.50
N SER A 371 5.89 33.16 -19.36
CA SER A 371 7.07 33.37 -18.51
C SER A 371 8.20 33.98 -19.34
N GLU A 372 8.67 35.17 -18.96
CA GLU A 372 9.71 35.90 -19.69
C GLU A 372 11.06 35.81 -18.96
N TYR A 373 12.12 35.45 -19.69
CA TYR A 373 13.47 35.33 -19.16
C TYR A 373 14.48 36.09 -20.02
N ASP A 374 15.15 37.05 -19.40
CA ASP A 374 16.32 37.73 -19.96
C ASP A 374 17.60 37.15 -19.35
N VAL A 375 18.45 36.57 -20.20
CA VAL A 375 19.66 35.85 -19.81
C VAL A 375 20.91 36.56 -20.32
N VAL A 376 21.90 36.72 -19.45
CA VAL A 376 23.22 37.29 -19.80
C VAL A 376 24.25 36.18 -19.73
N LEU A 377 24.91 35.87 -20.84
CA LEU A 377 25.94 34.84 -20.93
C LEU A 377 27.34 35.41 -20.70
N LYS A 378 28.16 34.71 -19.91
CA LYS A 378 29.57 35.09 -19.67
C LYS A 378 30.50 34.23 -20.51
N GLU A 379 31.55 34.82 -21.07
CA GLU A 379 32.57 34.07 -21.80
C GLU A 379 33.34 33.12 -20.88
N GLY A 380 33.57 31.89 -21.34
CA GLY A 380 34.28 30.87 -20.58
C GLY A 380 33.81 29.45 -20.91
N LYS A 381 34.43 28.46 -20.25
CA LYS A 381 33.99 27.06 -20.34
C LYS A 381 33.20 26.69 -19.09
N SER A 382 31.98 26.19 -19.27
CA SER A 382 31.11 25.72 -18.19
C SER A 382 31.80 24.70 -17.27
N GLU A 383 32.62 23.80 -17.84
CA GLU A 383 33.38 22.79 -17.09
C GLU A 383 34.43 23.37 -16.12
N ILE A 384 34.96 24.56 -16.42
CA ILE A 384 35.98 25.23 -15.58
C ILE A 384 35.29 26.09 -14.53
N TYR A 385 34.19 26.76 -14.90
CA TYR A 385 33.44 27.65 -14.01
C TYR A 385 32.72 26.89 -12.89
N TYR A 386 32.19 25.70 -13.19
CA TYR A 386 31.54 24.83 -12.23
C TYR A 386 32.49 23.67 -11.85
N PRO A 387 33.35 23.84 -10.81
CA PRO A 387 34.41 22.89 -10.48
C PRO A 387 33.89 21.53 -10.03
N ASN A 388 32.67 21.48 -9.48
CA ASN A 388 32.01 20.22 -9.19
C ASN A 388 31.14 19.81 -10.39
N LYS A 389 31.51 18.70 -11.04
CA LYS A 389 30.81 18.14 -12.21
C LYS A 389 29.33 17.88 -11.96
N GLN A 390 28.94 17.64 -10.71
CA GLN A 390 27.54 17.54 -10.30
C GLN A 390 26.76 18.84 -10.50
N TYR A 391 27.38 20.00 -10.71
CA TYR A 391 26.64 21.26 -10.93
C TYR A 391 26.38 21.54 -12.41
N VAL A 392 27.09 20.85 -13.32
CA VAL A 392 27.00 21.00 -14.79
C VAL A 392 26.21 19.87 -15.43
N PHE A 393 26.33 18.66 -14.88
CA PHE A 393 25.80 17.42 -15.45
C PHE A 393 24.81 16.78 -14.49
N LEU A 394 23.57 17.27 -14.47
CA LEU A 394 22.46 16.66 -13.72
C LEU A 394 21.25 16.48 -14.64
N ASP A 395 21.50 15.94 -15.82
CA ASP A 395 20.47 15.34 -16.66
C ASP A 395 20.67 13.82 -16.57
N TYR A 396 20.50 13.25 -15.36
CA TYR A 396 20.65 11.81 -15.19
C TYR A 396 19.54 11.12 -15.99
N THR A 397 19.96 10.36 -16.98
CA THR A 397 19.04 9.56 -17.78
C THR A 397 18.65 8.29 -17.01
N TYR A 398 17.53 7.67 -17.40
CA TYR A 398 17.16 6.34 -16.91
C TYR A 398 18.28 5.29 -17.12
N LYS A 399 19.12 5.47 -18.16
CA LYS A 399 20.28 4.62 -18.41
C LYS A 399 21.36 4.81 -17.36
N ASP A 400 21.58 6.03 -16.89
CA ASP A 400 22.56 6.32 -15.85
C ASP A 400 22.13 5.69 -14.52
N PHE A 401 20.85 5.82 -14.16
CA PHE A 401 20.30 5.14 -12.98
C PHE A 401 20.36 3.62 -13.09
N ALA A 402 20.00 3.05 -14.24
CA ALA A 402 20.13 1.61 -14.46
C ALA A 402 21.60 1.15 -14.31
N THR A 403 22.54 1.93 -14.84
CA THR A 403 23.98 1.65 -14.75
C THR A 403 24.47 1.74 -13.30
N TYR A 404 24.05 2.76 -12.55
CA TYR A 404 24.39 2.91 -11.14
C TYR A 404 23.77 1.84 -10.26
N SER A 405 22.52 1.46 -10.50
CA SER A 405 21.88 0.34 -9.81
C SER A 405 22.61 -0.98 -10.12
N LEU A 406 23.07 -1.19 -11.35
CA LEU A 406 23.89 -2.36 -11.70
C LEU A 406 25.24 -2.35 -10.95
N TYR A 407 25.93 -1.21 -10.88
CA TYR A 407 27.15 -1.08 -10.07
C TYR A 407 26.89 -1.27 -8.58
N GLY A 408 25.77 -0.76 -8.06
CA GLY A 408 25.33 -0.99 -6.69
C GLY A 408 25.14 -2.47 -6.39
N SER A 409 24.50 -3.22 -7.30
CA SER A 409 24.38 -4.67 -7.19
C SER A 409 25.74 -5.36 -7.13
N LEU A 410 26.70 -4.97 -7.96
CA LEU A 410 28.06 -5.53 -7.94
C LEU A 410 28.78 -5.23 -6.62
N LEU A 411 28.61 -4.03 -6.07
CA LEU A 411 29.18 -3.67 -4.77
C LEU A 411 28.59 -4.52 -3.64
N PHE A 412 27.28 -4.72 -3.61
CA PHE A 412 26.64 -5.61 -2.64
C PHE A 412 27.08 -7.07 -2.81
N TYR A 413 27.27 -7.53 -4.04
CA TYR A 413 27.82 -8.85 -4.32
C TYR A 413 29.26 -9.00 -3.80
N ALA A 414 30.11 -8.00 -4.02
CA ALA A 414 31.47 -7.99 -3.49
C ALA A 414 31.48 -8.00 -1.94
N GLY A 415 30.59 -7.23 -1.31
CA GLY A 415 30.38 -7.24 0.14
C GLY A 415 29.91 -8.60 0.66
N TYR A 416 28.94 -9.23 -0.01
CA TYR A 416 28.49 -10.60 0.26
C TYR A 416 29.66 -11.60 0.20
N PHE A 417 30.48 -11.53 -0.85
CA PHE A 417 31.62 -12.43 -1.02
C PHE A 417 32.65 -12.25 0.11
N TYR A 418 33.03 -11.00 0.38
CA TYR A 418 33.98 -10.66 1.44
C TYR A 418 33.53 -11.17 2.81
N LEU A 419 32.27 -10.91 3.19
CA LEU A 419 31.73 -11.30 4.49
C LEU A 419 31.65 -12.83 4.66
N ASN A 420 31.33 -13.57 3.58
CA ASN A 420 31.36 -15.03 3.63
C ASN A 420 32.79 -15.58 3.80
N VAL A 421 33.79 -14.97 3.16
CA VAL A 421 35.20 -15.32 3.38
C VAL A 421 35.63 -14.99 4.81
N ALA A 422 35.25 -13.82 5.33
CA ALA A 422 35.54 -13.41 6.69
C ALA A 422 34.91 -14.34 7.73
N SER A 423 33.68 -14.79 7.50
CA SER A 423 32.98 -15.80 8.33
C SER A 423 33.76 -17.11 8.40
N ARG A 424 34.22 -17.64 7.26
CA ARG A 424 35.01 -18.89 7.21
C ARG A 424 36.37 -18.75 7.91
N ARG A 425 37.07 -17.63 7.68
CA ARG A 425 38.34 -17.33 8.37
C ARG A 425 38.18 -17.27 9.87
N ALA A 426 37.10 -16.67 10.38
CA ALA A 426 36.85 -16.60 11.82
C ALA A 426 36.77 -18.00 12.48
N ILE A 427 36.23 -19.01 11.78
CA ILE A 427 36.18 -20.40 12.23
C ILE A 427 37.54 -21.10 12.05
N GLU A 428 38.23 -20.86 10.94
CA GLU A 428 39.53 -21.48 10.67
C GLU A 428 40.60 -21.03 11.69
N ASP A 429 40.63 -19.74 12.04
CA ASP A 429 41.59 -19.17 12.99
C ASP A 429 41.46 -19.80 14.39
N SER A 430 40.24 -20.20 14.79
CA SER A 430 40.01 -20.83 16.10
C SER A 430 40.44 -22.29 16.13
N ARG A 431 40.45 -23.01 15.00
CA ARG A 431 40.88 -24.42 14.95
C ARG A 431 42.30 -24.61 15.45
N ALA A 432 43.23 -23.77 15.01
CA ALA A 432 44.63 -23.85 15.45
C ALA A 432 44.76 -23.62 16.96
N GLN A 433 44.02 -22.64 17.50
CA GLN A 433 44.02 -22.33 18.93
C GLN A 433 43.40 -23.48 19.74
N VAL A 434 42.27 -24.04 19.29
CA VAL A 434 41.61 -25.19 19.92
C VAL A 434 42.53 -26.41 19.90
N THR A 435 43.26 -26.67 18.82
CA THR A 435 44.24 -27.77 18.76
C THR A 435 45.36 -27.59 19.79
N LEU A 436 45.89 -26.37 19.95
CA LEU A 436 46.90 -26.08 20.96
C LEU A 436 46.36 -26.25 22.39
N VAL A 437 45.17 -25.74 22.66
CA VAL A 437 44.50 -25.87 23.97
C VAL A 437 44.20 -27.34 24.28
N ASN A 438 43.74 -28.13 23.31
CA ASN A 438 43.54 -29.57 23.47
C ASN A 438 44.85 -30.29 23.83
N GLY A 439 45.96 -29.93 23.19
CA GLY A 439 47.28 -30.48 23.53
C GLY A 439 47.71 -30.17 24.96
N GLN A 440 47.47 -28.94 25.43
CA GLN A 440 47.75 -28.54 26.82
C GLN A 440 46.82 -29.21 27.82
N ALA A 441 45.53 -29.33 27.50
CA ALA A 441 44.54 -30.05 28.31
C ALA A 441 44.92 -31.53 28.47
N LEU A 442 45.25 -32.22 27.37
CA LEU A 442 45.70 -33.61 27.39
C LEU A 442 46.99 -33.79 28.20
N ARG A 443 47.97 -32.90 28.01
CA ARG A 443 49.21 -32.92 28.80
C ARG A 443 48.95 -32.76 30.29
N SER A 444 48.08 -31.82 30.68
CA SER A 444 47.72 -31.61 32.08
C SER A 444 47.04 -32.84 32.72
N PHE A 445 46.26 -33.58 31.93
CA PHE A 445 45.64 -34.84 32.35
C PHE A 445 46.68 -35.95 32.56
N TYR A 446 47.66 -36.08 31.66
CA TYR A 446 48.72 -37.09 31.78
C TYR A 446 49.73 -36.79 32.91
N GLU A 447 49.99 -35.51 33.22
CA GLU A 447 50.91 -35.10 34.28
C GLU A 447 50.30 -35.23 35.71
N GLY A 448 49.07 -35.74 35.85
CA GLY A 448 48.44 -35.99 37.16
C GLY A 448 47.98 -34.73 37.89
N ASN A 449 47.78 -33.62 37.16
CA ASN A 449 47.29 -32.37 37.75
C ASN A 449 45.80 -32.47 38.15
N SER A 450 45.38 -31.66 39.13
CA SER A 450 44.03 -31.69 39.72
C SER A 450 42.90 -31.51 38.69
N GLU A 451 41.71 -32.09 38.95
CA GLU A 451 40.51 -31.95 38.09
C GLU A 451 40.18 -30.48 37.72
N SER A 452 40.54 -29.53 38.60
CA SER A 452 40.35 -28.10 38.39
C SER A 452 41.12 -27.53 37.19
N THR A 453 42.30 -28.06 36.86
CA THR A 453 43.12 -27.57 35.73
C THR A 453 42.55 -28.02 34.38
N PHE A 454 41.97 -29.23 34.33
CA PHE A 454 41.28 -29.70 33.12
C PHE A 454 40.04 -28.86 32.82
N LEU A 455 39.20 -28.58 33.84
CA LEU A 455 38.02 -27.74 33.70
C LEU A 455 38.36 -26.32 33.24
N LEU A 456 39.49 -25.76 33.68
CA LEU A 456 39.99 -24.47 33.23
C LEU A 456 40.28 -24.48 31.72
N TRP A 457 41.03 -25.48 31.23
CA TRP A 457 41.34 -25.59 29.80
C TRP A 457 40.10 -25.84 28.94
N TYR A 458 39.16 -26.64 29.44
CA TYR A 458 37.88 -26.89 28.77
C TYR A 458 37.02 -25.61 28.68
N ALA A 459 36.94 -24.84 29.77
CA ALA A 459 36.23 -23.56 29.77
C ALA A 459 36.88 -22.54 28.80
N TYR A 460 38.22 -22.49 28.78
CA TYR A 460 38.98 -21.65 27.86
C TYR A 460 38.77 -22.05 26.38
N GLN A 461 38.77 -23.35 26.09
CA GLN A 461 38.43 -23.89 24.76
C GLN A 461 37.02 -23.46 24.33
N ASN A 462 36.03 -23.63 25.19
CA ASN A 462 34.65 -23.23 24.90
C ASN A 462 34.53 -21.72 24.68
N GLN A 463 35.27 -20.90 25.42
CA GLN A 463 35.31 -19.46 25.20
C GLN A 463 35.84 -19.10 23.81
N ILE A 464 36.93 -19.75 23.36
CA ILE A 464 37.49 -19.56 22.02
C ILE A 464 36.46 -19.95 20.95
N ILE A 465 35.85 -21.14 21.07
CA ILE A 465 34.86 -21.66 20.12
C ILE A 465 33.66 -20.71 20.05
N ASN A 466 33.04 -20.37 21.18
CA ASN A 466 31.87 -19.49 21.23
C ASN A 466 32.19 -18.09 20.66
N SER A 467 33.39 -17.56 20.93
CA SER A 467 33.81 -16.25 20.40
C SER A 467 34.05 -16.27 18.88
N SER A 468 34.45 -17.41 18.34
CA SER A 468 34.70 -17.62 16.92
C SER A 468 33.38 -17.86 16.16
N GLU A 469 32.51 -18.71 16.70
CA GLU A 469 31.17 -18.96 16.17
C GLU A 469 30.33 -17.68 16.14
N SER A 470 30.29 -16.90 17.23
CA SER A 470 29.53 -15.64 17.26
C SER A 470 30.01 -14.62 16.21
N ARG A 471 31.33 -14.50 15.98
CA ARG A 471 31.87 -13.65 14.90
C ARG A 471 31.51 -14.20 13.51
N ALA A 472 31.62 -15.50 13.33
CA ALA A 472 31.29 -16.15 12.08
C ALA A 472 29.81 -15.98 11.73
N ASP A 473 28.93 -16.12 12.70
CA ASP A 473 27.49 -15.92 12.59
C ASP A 473 27.14 -14.45 12.30
N TYR A 474 27.82 -13.49 12.95
CA TYR A 474 27.63 -12.07 12.64
C TYR A 474 27.95 -11.76 11.17
N TYR A 475 29.09 -12.23 10.66
CA TYR A 475 29.42 -12.04 9.24
C TYR A 475 28.47 -12.80 8.31
N LYS A 476 28.03 -14.00 8.69
CA LYS A 476 27.11 -14.82 7.89
C LYS A 476 25.71 -14.22 7.82
N THR A 477 25.21 -13.64 8.91
CA THR A 477 23.91 -12.95 8.96
C THR A 477 23.92 -11.65 8.16
N MET A 478 25.03 -10.89 8.21
CA MET A 478 25.22 -9.69 7.37
C MET A 478 25.30 -10.01 5.87
N ALA A 479 25.98 -11.11 5.52
CA ALA A 479 26.08 -11.55 4.14
C ALA A 479 24.76 -12.13 3.63
N GLY A 480 24.14 -13.04 4.38
CA GLY A 480 23.07 -13.92 3.91
C GLY A 480 23.59 -15.15 3.16
N THR A 481 22.68 -15.95 2.60
CA THR A 481 23.00 -17.12 1.78
C THR A 481 22.23 -17.14 0.47
N LEU A 482 22.97 -17.35 -0.63
CA LEU A 482 22.37 -17.59 -1.93
C LEU A 482 22.05 -19.08 -2.12
N PRO A 483 20.97 -19.42 -2.86
CA PRO A 483 20.54 -20.80 -3.06
C PRO A 483 21.56 -21.67 -3.80
N MET A 484 22.55 -21.05 -4.47
CA MET A 484 23.66 -21.75 -5.14
C MET A 484 24.73 -22.29 -4.16
N GLU A 485 24.81 -21.78 -2.93
CA GLU A 485 25.90 -22.13 -1.99
C GLU A 485 25.60 -23.40 -1.17
N ASN A 486 24.33 -23.74 -0.91
CA ASN A 486 23.95 -24.86 -0.05
C ASN A 486 23.25 -25.98 -0.84
N ARG A 487 24.01 -27.02 -1.24
CA ARG A 487 23.49 -28.19 -1.99
C ARG A 487 22.42 -28.98 -1.23
N ARG A 488 22.36 -28.89 0.11
CA ARG A 488 21.47 -29.74 0.92
C ARG A 488 20.08 -29.13 1.10
N ASN A 489 19.97 -27.82 1.30
CA ASN A 489 18.69 -27.18 1.64
C ASN A 489 18.22 -26.05 0.70
N ARG A 490 19.02 -25.54 -0.26
CA ARG A 490 18.63 -24.49 -1.26
C ARG A 490 17.83 -23.28 -0.70
N GLN A 491 17.89 -23.03 0.60
CA GLN A 491 17.12 -21.97 1.23
C GLN A 491 17.91 -20.65 1.13
N LEU A 492 17.25 -19.64 0.56
CA LEU A 492 17.75 -18.28 0.56
C LEU A 492 17.55 -17.70 1.96
N VAL A 493 18.64 -17.30 2.61
CA VAL A 493 18.60 -16.54 3.87
C VAL A 493 18.96 -15.12 3.52
N ALA A 494 17.98 -14.22 3.63
CA ALA A 494 18.11 -12.84 3.21
C ALA A 494 18.90 -12.04 4.25
N GLY A 495 20.20 -11.88 4.01
CA GLY A 495 21.03 -10.90 4.71
C GLY A 495 21.01 -9.53 4.02
N PRO A 496 21.40 -8.44 4.69
CA PRO A 496 21.46 -7.09 4.13
C PRO A 496 22.16 -7.01 2.77
N MET A 497 23.25 -7.74 2.55
CA MET A 497 23.97 -7.73 1.27
C MET A 497 23.16 -8.39 0.14
N VAL A 498 22.54 -9.54 0.40
CA VAL A 498 21.68 -10.23 -0.59
C VAL A 498 20.43 -9.40 -0.89
N ILE A 499 19.83 -8.76 0.12
CA ILE A 499 18.69 -7.87 -0.05
C ILE A 499 19.10 -6.65 -0.89
N GLY A 500 20.20 -5.98 -0.54
CA GLY A 500 20.72 -4.83 -1.28
C GLY A 500 21.01 -5.16 -2.73
N MET A 501 21.63 -6.31 -2.99
CA MET A 501 21.87 -6.82 -4.34
C MET A 501 20.55 -7.01 -5.12
N GLY A 502 19.55 -7.65 -4.51
CA GLY A 502 18.25 -7.90 -5.13
C GLY A 502 17.47 -6.62 -5.42
N VAL A 503 17.45 -5.67 -4.47
CA VAL A 503 16.79 -4.36 -4.65
C VAL A 503 17.47 -3.57 -5.77
N MET A 504 18.80 -3.55 -5.82
CA MET A 504 19.53 -2.84 -6.86
C MET A 504 19.36 -3.48 -8.23
N LEU A 505 19.30 -4.81 -8.33
CA LEU A 505 18.97 -5.48 -9.60
C LEU A 505 17.53 -5.20 -10.04
N ALA A 506 16.57 -5.24 -9.12
CA ALA A 506 15.20 -4.88 -9.41
C ALA A 506 15.12 -3.44 -9.90
N ALA A 507 15.81 -2.50 -9.23
CA ALA A 507 15.89 -1.10 -9.65
C ALA A 507 16.50 -0.95 -11.06
N ALA A 508 17.61 -1.65 -11.34
CA ALA A 508 18.23 -1.63 -12.65
C ALA A 508 17.28 -2.13 -13.75
N VAL A 509 16.59 -3.24 -13.48
CA VAL A 509 15.60 -3.84 -14.38
C VAL A 509 14.39 -2.92 -14.54
N THR A 510 13.91 -2.29 -13.48
CA THR A 510 12.79 -1.34 -13.56
C THR A 510 13.17 -0.13 -14.39
N PHE A 511 14.36 0.44 -14.22
CA PHE A 511 14.81 1.57 -15.04
C PHE A 511 15.07 1.17 -16.50
N LEU A 512 15.49 -0.07 -16.76
CA LEU A 512 15.65 -0.61 -18.11
C LEU A 512 14.31 -0.93 -18.80
N LEU A 513 13.33 -1.48 -18.07
CA LEU A 513 12.03 -1.90 -18.60
C LEU A 513 11.03 -0.73 -18.70
N LEU A 514 11.02 0.18 -17.72
CA LEU A 514 10.18 1.38 -17.74
C LEU A 514 10.72 2.48 -18.66
N GLY A 515 11.97 2.39 -19.11
CA GLY A 515 12.60 3.28 -20.10
C GLY A 515 12.04 3.16 -21.52
N LEU A 516 10.79 2.70 -21.68
CA LEU A 516 10.07 2.60 -22.94
C LEU A 516 9.37 3.90 -23.35
N ASP A 517 9.19 4.86 -22.44
CA ASP A 517 8.75 6.20 -22.80
C ASP A 517 9.78 7.23 -22.34
N LYS A 518 10.46 7.86 -23.30
CA LYS A 518 11.40 8.98 -23.08
C LYS A 518 10.74 10.21 -22.44
N GLU A 519 9.45 10.17 -22.14
CA GLU A 519 8.62 11.33 -21.80
C GLU A 519 8.01 11.27 -20.39
N THR A 520 8.14 10.16 -19.64
CA THR A 520 7.39 9.96 -18.39
C THR A 520 8.12 10.41 -17.12
N PHE A 521 9.46 10.45 -17.10
CA PHE A 521 10.23 10.86 -15.92
C PHE A 521 11.34 11.84 -16.26
N ASP A 522 11.25 13.05 -15.69
CA ASP A 522 12.32 14.04 -15.69
C ASP A 522 12.88 14.16 -14.26
N ILE A 523 14.19 13.95 -14.11
CA ILE A 523 14.90 13.94 -12.83
C ILE A 523 15.95 15.04 -12.89
N GLY A 524 15.68 16.13 -12.19
CA GLY A 524 16.53 17.31 -12.17
C GLY A 524 16.63 17.92 -10.78
N PHE A 525 17.68 18.69 -10.58
CA PHE A 525 17.83 19.54 -9.40
C PHE A 525 17.46 20.97 -9.79
N LEU A 526 16.56 21.58 -9.01
CA LEU A 526 16.21 22.98 -9.18
C LEU A 526 17.35 23.86 -8.65
N PRO A 527 17.82 24.85 -9.42
CA PRO A 527 18.69 25.88 -8.87
C PRO A 527 17.93 26.68 -7.79
N TYR A 528 18.64 27.07 -6.73
CA TYR A 528 18.15 27.92 -5.66
C TYR A 528 17.73 29.26 -6.28
N GLY A 529 16.43 29.56 -6.28
CA GLY A 529 15.95 30.86 -6.71
C GLY A 529 16.47 31.95 -5.77
N PRO A 530 16.72 33.19 -6.24
CA PRO A 530 16.90 34.31 -5.33
C PRO A 530 15.61 34.46 -4.53
N GLY A 531 15.61 33.98 -3.29
CA GLY A 531 14.41 33.95 -2.45
C GLY A 531 13.84 35.36 -2.29
N ALA A 532 12.52 35.48 -2.36
CA ALA A 532 11.77 36.72 -2.11
C ALA A 532 11.92 37.26 -0.67
N ASN A 533 12.75 36.63 0.18
CA ASN A 533 13.17 37.14 1.48
C ASN A 533 14.68 36.92 1.63
N GLY A 534 15.44 38.00 1.44
CA GLY A 534 16.90 38.01 1.50
C GLY A 534 17.49 37.88 2.90
N GLN A 535 17.34 36.72 3.54
CA GLN A 535 18.12 36.38 4.73
C GLN A 535 18.47 34.88 4.72
N GLY A 536 19.71 34.56 4.34
CA GLY A 536 20.20 33.18 4.33
C GLY A 536 21.58 33.00 3.72
N PHE A 537 22.61 33.39 4.47
CA PHE A 537 24.01 32.93 4.48
C PHE A 537 24.54 32.20 3.23
N TYR A 538 25.38 32.87 2.42
CA TYR A 538 26.67 32.44 1.85
C TYR A 538 27.10 33.48 0.80
N THR A 539 27.68 34.59 1.24
CA THR A 539 28.34 35.56 0.35
C THR A 539 29.76 35.07 0.04
N ASN A 540 30.14 35.07 -1.23
CA ASN A 540 31.50 34.81 -1.67
C ASN A 540 32.44 35.92 -1.16
N VAL A 541 33.70 35.60 -0.84
CA VAL A 541 34.71 36.56 -0.30
C VAL A 541 35.00 37.72 -1.27
N GLN A 542 34.55 37.64 -2.52
CA GLN A 542 34.74 38.64 -3.58
C GLN A 542 33.49 39.44 -3.98
N GLY A 543 32.37 39.37 -3.23
CA GLY A 543 31.24 40.30 -3.42
C GLY A 543 30.42 40.14 -4.72
N ASN A 544 30.58 39.05 -5.47
CA ASN A 544 29.78 38.78 -6.68
C ASN A 544 28.63 37.79 -6.39
N GLY A 545 27.39 38.30 -6.41
CA GLY A 545 26.12 37.58 -6.65
C GLY A 545 25.72 36.46 -5.66
N PRO A 546 24.42 36.08 -5.62
CA PRO A 546 24.02 34.86 -4.93
C PRO A 546 24.69 33.64 -5.60
N MET A 547 25.21 32.71 -4.79
CA MET A 547 25.70 31.42 -5.27
C MET A 547 24.56 30.67 -5.97
N ASP A 548 24.80 30.19 -7.19
CA ASP A 548 23.95 29.20 -7.87
C ASP A 548 24.08 27.85 -7.12
N GLY A 549 23.46 27.75 -5.95
CA GLY A 549 23.34 26.51 -5.19
C GLY A 549 22.14 25.70 -5.65
N TYR A 550 22.12 24.40 -5.42
CA TYR A 550 20.93 23.55 -5.63
C TYR A 550 20.25 23.30 -4.29
N SER A 551 18.93 23.48 -4.22
CA SER A 551 18.19 23.39 -2.95
C SER A 551 17.47 22.07 -2.76
N TYR A 552 16.89 21.49 -3.82
CA TYR A 552 16.03 20.30 -3.72
C TYR A 552 16.09 19.39 -4.96
N PHE A 553 16.03 18.09 -4.69
CA PHE A 553 15.84 17.02 -5.68
C PHE A 553 14.37 16.97 -6.08
N GLN A 554 14.05 17.19 -7.36
CA GLN A 554 12.68 17.19 -7.85
C GLN A 554 12.43 15.95 -8.72
N TRP A 555 11.35 15.22 -8.40
CA TRP A 555 10.81 14.15 -9.24
C TRP A 555 9.63 14.71 -10.02
N ASN A 556 9.80 14.86 -11.33
CA ASN A 556 8.68 15.16 -12.23
C ASN A 556 8.24 13.86 -12.90
N ALA A 557 7.26 13.19 -12.28
CA ALA A 557 6.49 12.16 -12.95
C ALA A 557 5.48 12.87 -13.87
N ARG A 558 5.70 12.80 -15.18
CA ARG A 558 4.64 13.08 -16.15
C ARG A 558 3.83 11.79 -16.25
N TYR A 559 2.72 11.76 -15.52
CA TYR A 559 1.79 10.62 -15.48
C TYR A 559 0.85 10.62 -16.67
#